data_AF-A0A5M9JW14-F1
#
_entry.id   AF-A0A5M9JW14-F1
#
_cell.length_a   1.000
_cell.length_b   1.000
_cell.length_c   1.000
_cell.angle_alpha   90.00
_cell.angle_beta   90.00
_cell.angle_gamma   90.00
#
_symmetry.space_group_name_H-M   'P 1'
#
loop_
_entity.id
_entity.type
_entity.pdbx_description
1 polymer ?
#
loop_
_entity_poly.entity_id
_entity_poly.type
_entity_poly.pdbx_seq_one_letter_code
_entity_poly.pdbx_strand_id
1 'polypeptide(L)'
;MSTSDEEASGSWKTSAAYAFWTANFIFAMWIAGWPNKNVLKTPGLSRIAPYTMEPYWSQKPQEQQAFSWFALGAMQVVFACQQLPLLQKFFTSGPAQYLANISYALYLMHGPFLDIFAHRWMPCVWSAVGGIENSGMWSRTFAWFGGILGLSIPIFWAADIFWRAVDIPSVEFAKWLEGNCIVKED
;
A
#
# COMPACT_ATOMS: atom_id res chain seq x y z
N MET A 1 42.18 5.81 26.23
CA MET A 1 42.06 5.67 24.76
C MET A 1 41.27 4.40 24.45
N SER A 2 40.06 4.29 25.02
CA SER A 2 39.25 3.06 24.95
C SER A 2 37.75 3.37 24.91
N THR A 3 37.30 4.41 25.60
CA THR A 3 35.90 4.84 25.60
C THR A 3 35.47 5.51 24.30
N SER A 4 36.35 6.32 23.68
CA SER A 4 36.07 6.98 22.39
C SER A 4 35.90 6.01 21.23
N ASP A 5 36.66 4.91 21.25
CA ASP A 5 36.71 3.96 20.14
C ASP A 5 35.54 2.96 20.21
N GLU A 6 35.07 2.63 21.42
CA GLU A 6 33.84 1.86 21.64
C GLU A 6 32.58 2.66 21.26
N GLU A 7 32.50 3.94 21.62
CA GLU A 7 31.39 4.82 21.22
C GLU A 7 31.33 5.02 19.70
N ALA A 8 32.48 5.22 19.05
CA ALA A 8 32.58 5.34 17.59
C ALA A 8 32.17 4.03 16.88
N SER A 9 32.61 2.88 17.40
CA SER A 9 32.25 1.55 16.88
C SER A 9 30.75 1.26 17.00
N GLY A 10 30.12 1.66 18.12
CA GLY A 10 28.67 1.57 18.31
C GLY A 10 27.89 2.44 17.31
N SER A 11 28.33 3.68 17.11
CA SER A 11 27.70 4.66 16.20
C SER A 11 27.77 4.25 14.71
N TRP A 12 28.89 3.66 14.27
CA TRP A 12 29.02 3.17 12.90
C TRP A 12 28.10 1.97 12.63
N LYS A 13 28.00 1.03 13.58
CA LYS A 13 27.15 -0.16 13.44
C LYS A 13 25.67 0.20 13.35
N THR A 14 25.19 1.13 14.17
CA THR A 14 23.81 1.62 14.11
C THR A 14 23.53 2.37 12.81
N SER A 15 24.47 3.21 12.37
CA SER A 15 24.36 3.92 11.08
C SER A 15 24.33 2.96 9.89
N ALA A 16 25.18 1.93 9.89
CA ALA A 16 25.21 0.91 8.84
C ALA A 16 23.91 0.07 8.82
N ALA A 17 23.39 -0.32 9.98
CA ALA A 17 22.11 -1.02 10.08
C ALA A 17 20.95 -0.15 9.56
N TYR A 18 20.92 1.13 9.94
CA TYR A 18 19.91 2.07 9.47
C TYR A 18 19.97 2.26 7.94
N ALA A 19 21.18 2.41 7.38
CA ALA A 19 21.38 2.51 5.94
C ALA A 19 20.93 1.24 5.20
N PHE A 20 21.26 0.06 5.75
CA PHE A 20 20.83 -1.22 5.21
C PHE A 20 19.30 -1.34 5.15
N TRP A 21 18.61 -1.06 6.25
CA TRP A 21 17.14 -1.14 6.29
C TRP A 21 16.46 -0.09 5.41
N THR A 22 17.06 1.10 5.31
CA THR A 22 16.59 2.14 4.39
C THR A 22 16.73 1.69 2.93
N ALA A 23 17.88 1.12 2.56
CA ALA A 23 18.10 0.57 1.22
C ALA A 23 17.14 -0.60 0.92
N ASN A 24 16.89 -1.47 1.90
CA ASN A 24 15.94 -2.57 1.80
C ASN A 24 14.50 -2.06 1.56
N PHE A 25 14.08 -1.06 2.32
CA PHE A 25 12.78 -0.41 2.13
C PHE A 25 12.65 0.23 0.74
N ILE A 26 13.68 0.98 0.30
CA ILE A 26 13.69 1.60 -1.04
C ILE A 26 13.60 0.54 -2.13
N PHE A 27 14.34 -0.55 -2.00
CA PHE A 27 14.29 -1.66 -2.95
C PHE A 27 12.90 -2.30 -2.99
N ALA A 28 12.28 -2.55 -1.84
CA ALA A 28 10.93 -3.10 -1.77
C ALA A 28 9.88 -2.17 -2.41
N MET A 29 9.98 -0.86 -2.17
CA MET A 29 9.12 0.14 -2.81
C MET A 29 9.34 0.22 -4.32
N TRP A 30 10.58 0.05 -4.78
CA TRP A 30 10.90 -0.01 -6.21
C TRP A 30 10.31 -1.27 -6.87
N ILE A 31 10.36 -2.43 -6.21
CA ILE A 31 9.67 -3.65 -6.65
C ILE A 31 8.16 -3.45 -6.71
N ALA A 32 7.57 -2.72 -5.77
CA ALA A 32 6.14 -2.39 -5.81
C ALA A 32 5.72 -1.60 -7.06
N GLY A 33 6.66 -0.92 -7.72
CA GLY A 33 6.45 -0.24 -9.00
C GLY A 33 6.44 -1.14 -10.23
N TRP A 34 6.30 -2.46 -10.07
CA TRP A 34 6.33 -3.41 -11.19
C TRP A 34 5.21 -3.16 -12.21
N PRO A 35 5.51 -3.07 -13.52
CA PRO A 35 4.50 -2.80 -14.53
C PRO A 35 3.68 -4.04 -14.87
N ASN A 36 2.38 -3.87 -15.07
CA ASN A 36 1.49 -4.97 -15.45
C ASN A 36 1.85 -5.61 -16.80
N LYS A 37 2.51 -4.87 -17.70
CA LYS A 37 2.88 -5.32 -19.04
C LYS A 37 4.28 -4.84 -19.41
N ASN A 38 4.98 -5.63 -20.23
CA ASN A 38 6.27 -5.25 -20.83
C ASN A 38 7.36 -4.88 -19.80
N VAL A 39 7.49 -5.64 -18.71
CA VAL A 39 8.55 -5.41 -17.71
C VAL A 39 9.95 -5.35 -18.32
N LEU A 40 10.23 -6.12 -19.38
CA LEU A 40 11.51 -6.13 -20.08
C LEU A 40 11.87 -4.80 -20.76
N LYS A 41 10.89 -3.92 -21.03
CA LYS A 41 11.13 -2.57 -21.57
C LYS A 41 11.36 -1.53 -20.46
N THR A 42 11.09 -1.88 -19.21
CA THR A 42 11.15 -0.95 -18.09
C THR A 42 12.57 -0.88 -17.54
N PRO A 43 13.22 0.31 -17.56
CA PRO A 43 14.58 0.46 -17.07
C PRO A 43 14.73 -0.01 -15.62
N GLY A 44 15.79 -0.77 -15.35
CA GLY A 44 16.07 -1.35 -14.04
C GLY A 44 15.34 -2.67 -13.81
N LEU A 45 14.01 -2.69 -13.88
CA LEU A 45 13.21 -3.90 -13.63
C LEU A 45 13.46 -4.98 -14.69
N SER A 46 13.77 -4.59 -15.92
CA SER A 46 14.13 -5.51 -17.00
C SER A 46 15.33 -6.40 -16.68
N ARG A 47 16.23 -5.96 -15.80
CA ARG A 47 17.41 -6.75 -15.39
C ARG A 47 17.07 -7.83 -14.40
N ILE A 48 16.09 -7.59 -13.54
CA ILE A 48 15.69 -8.56 -12.51
C ILE A 48 14.56 -9.49 -12.96
N ALA A 49 13.76 -9.04 -13.94
CA ALA A 49 12.61 -9.80 -14.43
C ALA A 49 12.94 -11.23 -14.87
N PRO A 50 14.08 -11.51 -15.57
CA PRO A 50 14.45 -12.88 -15.92
C PRO A 50 14.74 -13.81 -14.74
N TYR A 51 14.98 -13.28 -13.54
CA TYR A 51 15.21 -14.06 -12.31
C TYR A 51 13.93 -14.33 -11.51
N THR A 52 12.76 -14.07 -12.11
CA THR A 52 11.48 -14.38 -11.50
C THR A 52 11.34 -15.89 -11.28
N MET A 53 10.85 -16.28 -10.11
CA MET A 53 10.72 -17.68 -9.72
C MET A 53 9.73 -18.42 -10.64
N GLU A 54 10.06 -19.65 -11.03
CA GLU A 54 9.08 -20.55 -11.66
C GLU A 54 8.07 -21.04 -10.60
N PRO A 55 6.79 -21.28 -10.96
CA PRO A 55 6.20 -21.23 -12.31
C PRO A 55 5.71 -19.84 -12.73
N TYR A 56 5.94 -18.79 -11.92
CA TYR A 56 5.39 -17.47 -12.19
C TYR A 56 5.91 -16.89 -13.50
N TRP A 57 7.18 -17.09 -13.82
CA TRP A 57 7.76 -16.57 -15.06
C TRP A 57 7.18 -17.23 -16.32
N SER A 58 7.18 -18.57 -16.39
CA SER A 58 6.80 -19.28 -17.61
C SER A 58 5.30 -19.52 -17.78
N GLN A 59 4.55 -19.72 -16.69
CA GLN A 59 3.17 -20.20 -16.75
C GLN A 59 2.12 -19.13 -16.47
N LYS A 60 2.49 -18.02 -15.83
CA LYS A 60 1.53 -16.97 -15.45
C LYS A 60 1.52 -15.81 -16.46
N PRO A 61 0.36 -15.16 -16.65
CA PRO A 61 0.28 -13.92 -17.42
C PRO A 61 1.22 -12.85 -16.85
N GLN A 62 1.68 -11.92 -17.69
CA GLN A 62 2.67 -10.90 -17.31
C GLN A 62 2.29 -10.09 -16.06
N GLU A 63 1.01 -9.82 -15.87
CA GLU A 63 0.49 -9.09 -14.71
C GLU A 63 0.64 -9.86 -13.39
N GLN A 64 0.80 -11.19 -13.45
CA GLN A 64 0.94 -12.08 -12.30
C GLN A 64 2.39 -12.56 -12.10
N GLN A 65 3.29 -12.29 -13.04
CA GLN A 65 4.70 -12.70 -12.93
C GLN A 65 5.39 -12.07 -11.72
N ALA A 66 4.99 -10.86 -11.33
CA ALA A 66 5.57 -10.13 -10.20
C ALA A 66 5.16 -10.68 -8.82
N PHE A 67 4.25 -11.65 -8.75
CA PHE A 67 3.64 -12.07 -7.49
C PHE A 67 4.67 -12.52 -6.44
N SER A 68 5.66 -13.32 -6.83
CA SER A 68 6.75 -13.72 -5.93
C SER A 68 7.57 -12.53 -5.44
N TRP A 69 7.83 -11.56 -6.32
CA TRP A 69 8.56 -10.34 -5.98
C TRP A 69 7.76 -9.44 -5.02
N PHE A 70 6.44 -9.33 -5.21
CA PHE A 70 5.57 -8.60 -4.28
C PHE A 70 5.53 -9.26 -2.90
N ALA A 71 5.52 -10.60 -2.82
CA ALA A 71 5.61 -11.29 -1.53
C ALA A 71 6.94 -10.99 -0.82
N LEU A 72 8.06 -11.06 -1.54
CA LEU A 72 9.38 -10.70 -1.00
C LEU A 72 9.44 -9.23 -0.57
N GLY A 73 8.95 -8.32 -1.41
CA GLY A 73 8.90 -6.89 -1.12
C GLY A 73 8.03 -6.58 0.09
N ALA A 74 6.88 -7.23 0.23
CA ALA A 74 6.00 -7.06 1.39
C ALA A 74 6.71 -7.48 2.69
N MET A 75 7.39 -8.63 2.70
CA MET A 75 8.19 -9.06 3.86
C MET A 75 9.30 -8.05 4.20
N GLN A 76 10.01 -7.55 3.18
CA GLN A 76 11.06 -6.54 3.36
C GLN A 76 10.51 -5.24 3.95
N VAL A 77 9.35 -4.77 3.51
CA VAL A 77 8.68 -3.59 4.07
C VAL A 77 8.34 -3.84 5.55
N VAL A 78 7.77 -4.99 5.90
CA VAL A 78 7.43 -5.31 7.31
C VAL A 78 8.68 -5.29 8.18
N PHE A 79 9.77 -5.94 7.75
CA PHE A 79 11.02 -5.92 8.51
C PHE A 79 11.63 -4.52 8.60
N ALA A 80 11.61 -3.74 7.51
CA ALA A 80 12.10 -2.37 7.54
C ALA A 80 11.28 -1.48 8.50
N CYS A 81 9.95 -1.64 8.54
CA CYS A 81 9.09 -0.94 9.48
C CYS A 81 9.39 -1.30 10.95
N GLN A 82 9.87 -2.52 11.24
CA GLN A 82 10.28 -2.89 12.61
C GLN A 82 11.62 -2.25 13.03
N GLN A 83 12.46 -1.86 12.06
CA GLN A 83 13.83 -1.45 12.32
C GLN A 83 14.06 0.06 12.13
N LEU A 84 13.19 0.75 11.39
CA LEU A 84 13.29 2.18 11.09
C LEU A 84 12.31 3.00 11.97
N PRO A 85 12.79 3.73 12.99
CA PRO A 85 11.93 4.51 13.88
C PRO A 85 11.12 5.60 13.16
N LEU A 86 11.63 6.12 12.05
CA LEU A 86 10.92 7.12 11.23
C LEU A 86 9.65 6.52 10.62
N LEU A 87 9.73 5.30 10.07
CA LEU A 87 8.57 4.59 9.52
C LEU A 87 7.58 4.25 10.65
N GLN A 88 8.07 3.79 11.80
CA GLN A 88 7.21 3.51 12.96
C GLN A 88 6.45 4.76 13.41
N LYS A 89 7.12 5.90 13.53
CA LYS A 89 6.49 7.16 13.89
C LYS A 89 5.44 7.60 12.87
N PHE A 90 5.70 7.37 11.59
CA PHE A 90 4.74 7.68 10.54
C PHE A 90 3.49 6.79 10.63
N PHE A 91 3.67 5.46 10.71
CA PHE A 91 2.54 4.51 10.75
C PHE A 91 1.78 4.50 12.09
N THR A 92 2.41 4.93 13.18
CA THR A 92 1.73 5.10 14.48
C THR A 92 1.17 6.50 14.67
N SER A 93 1.23 7.38 13.66
CA SER A 93 0.60 8.71 13.72
C SER A 93 -0.93 8.63 13.75
N GLY A 94 -1.59 9.62 14.35
CA GLY A 94 -3.06 9.66 14.44
C GLY A 94 -3.79 9.50 13.09
N PRO A 95 -3.40 10.22 12.03
CA PRO A 95 -4.01 10.06 10.71
C PRO A 95 -3.82 8.64 10.15
N ALA A 96 -2.63 8.05 10.29
CA ALA A 96 -2.36 6.69 9.81
C ALA A 96 -3.19 5.64 10.57
N GLN A 97 -3.34 5.79 11.89
CA GLN A 97 -4.20 4.92 12.70
C GLN A 97 -5.67 5.07 12.35
N TYR A 98 -6.15 6.29 12.07
CA TYR A 98 -7.51 6.50 11.58
C TYR A 98 -7.75 5.76 10.26
N LEU A 99 -6.83 5.90 9.30
CA LEU A 99 -6.88 5.17 8.02
C LEU A 99 -6.87 3.65 8.23
N ALA A 100 -6.11 3.16 9.21
CA ALA A 100 -6.10 1.73 9.58
C ALA A 100 -7.46 1.28 10.14
N ASN A 101 -8.10 2.08 11.01
CA ASN A 101 -9.42 1.75 11.57
C ASN A 101 -10.51 1.66 10.50
N ILE A 102 -10.51 2.58 9.53
CA ILE A 102 -11.50 2.57 8.43
C ILE A 102 -11.08 1.70 7.24
N SER A 103 -9.93 1.02 7.29
CA SER A 103 -9.35 0.33 6.13
C SER A 103 -10.27 -0.75 5.55
N TYR A 104 -10.95 -1.51 6.42
CA TYR A 104 -11.93 -2.51 6.00
C TYR A 104 -13.17 -1.85 5.34
N ALA A 105 -13.71 -0.81 5.96
CA ALA A 105 -14.83 -0.05 5.41
C ALA A 105 -14.47 0.60 4.06
N LEU A 106 -13.26 1.16 3.92
CA LEU A 106 -12.74 1.69 2.67
C LEU A 106 -12.68 0.61 1.59
N TYR A 107 -12.16 -0.57 1.92
CA TYR A 107 -12.11 -1.69 0.98
C TYR A 107 -13.50 -2.11 0.50
N LEU A 108 -14.50 -2.14 1.38
CA LEU A 108 -15.87 -2.48 0.95
C LEU A 108 -16.53 -1.36 0.15
N MET A 109 -16.38 -0.11 0.57
CA MET A 109 -17.12 1.02 0.00
C MET A 109 -16.51 1.58 -1.28
N HIS A 110 -15.21 1.39 -1.53
CA HIS A 110 -14.57 1.99 -2.71
C HIS A 110 -15.18 1.50 -4.03
N GLY A 111 -15.47 0.20 -4.17
CA GLY A 111 -16.02 -0.39 -5.40
C GLY A 111 -17.37 0.21 -5.80
N PRO A 112 -18.42 0.11 -4.94
CA PRO A 112 -19.74 0.67 -5.23
C PRO A 112 -19.71 2.17 -5.53
N PHE A 113 -18.90 2.94 -4.80
CA PHE A 113 -18.79 4.37 -5.02
C PHE A 113 -18.03 4.72 -6.30
N LEU A 114 -16.99 3.96 -6.66
CA LEU A 114 -16.36 4.11 -7.97
C LEU A 114 -17.37 3.82 -9.09
N ASP A 115 -18.15 2.76 -9.00
CA ASP A 115 -19.15 2.43 -10.01
C ASP A 115 -20.23 3.53 -10.16
N ILE A 116 -20.66 4.15 -9.07
CA ILE A 116 -21.67 5.22 -9.12
C ILE A 116 -21.07 6.55 -9.64
N PHE A 117 -19.90 6.95 -9.13
CA PHE A 117 -19.36 8.30 -9.33
C PHE A 117 -18.33 8.39 -10.47
N ALA A 118 -17.53 7.36 -10.73
CA ALA A 118 -16.43 7.43 -11.69
C ALA A 118 -16.95 7.67 -13.12
N HIS A 119 -18.09 7.09 -13.50
CA HIS A 119 -18.70 7.31 -14.82
C HIS A 119 -19.12 8.76 -15.06
N ARG A 120 -19.33 9.57 -14.01
CA ARG A 120 -19.68 10.98 -14.13
C ARG A 120 -18.48 11.91 -13.97
N TRP A 121 -17.60 11.59 -13.02
CA TRP A 121 -16.43 12.41 -12.72
C TRP A 121 -15.31 12.25 -13.77
N MET A 122 -14.98 11.01 -14.13
CA MET A 122 -13.81 10.72 -14.94
C MET A 122 -13.90 11.31 -16.37
N PRO A 123 -15.07 11.35 -17.05
CA PRO A 123 -15.19 12.07 -18.32
C PRO A 123 -14.88 13.57 -18.21
N CYS A 124 -15.28 14.22 -17.11
CA CYS A 124 -14.99 15.63 -16.88
C CYS A 124 -13.48 15.86 -16.71
N VAL A 125 -12.82 15.01 -15.91
CA VAL A 125 -11.36 15.07 -15.73
C VAL A 125 -10.63 14.82 -17.04
N TRP A 126 -11.04 13.82 -17.82
CA TRP A 126 -10.44 13.56 -19.14
C TRP A 126 -10.65 14.72 -20.10
N SER A 127 -11.83 15.36 -20.09
CA SER A 127 -12.09 16.55 -20.90
C SER A 127 -11.18 17.72 -20.51
N ALA A 128 -10.96 17.95 -19.21
CA ALA A 128 -10.07 19.01 -18.72
C ALA A 128 -8.60 18.80 -19.12
N VAL A 129 -8.19 17.55 -19.33
CA VAL A 129 -6.80 17.17 -19.63
C VAL A 129 -6.56 16.92 -21.14
N GLY A 130 -7.54 17.25 -21.99
CA GLY A 130 -7.40 17.19 -23.46
C GLY A 130 -7.84 15.87 -24.11
N GLY A 131 -8.58 15.04 -23.40
CA GLY A 131 -9.17 13.79 -23.89
C GLY A 131 -8.25 12.56 -23.76
N ILE A 132 -8.85 11.38 -23.85
CA ILE A 132 -8.15 10.08 -23.68
C ILE A 132 -7.24 9.78 -24.88
N GLU A 133 -7.72 10.04 -26.10
CA GLU A 133 -7.10 9.55 -27.34
C GLU A 133 -5.73 10.18 -27.62
N ASN A 134 -5.51 11.43 -27.21
CA ASN A 134 -4.24 12.16 -27.37
C ASN A 134 -3.44 12.26 -26.06
N SER A 135 -3.75 11.43 -25.05
CA SER A 135 -3.13 11.54 -23.73
C SER A 135 -1.72 10.92 -23.68
N GLY A 136 -0.71 11.79 -23.62
CA GLY A 136 0.67 11.42 -23.23
C GLY A 136 0.79 11.05 -21.74
N MET A 137 2.01 10.75 -21.29
CA MET A 137 2.27 10.32 -19.90
C MET A 137 1.73 11.33 -18.88
N TRP A 138 2.06 12.62 -19.04
CA TRP A 138 1.69 13.66 -18.09
C TRP A 138 0.18 13.87 -17.98
N SER A 139 -0.54 13.87 -19.10
CA SER A 139 -2.00 13.98 -19.09
C SER A 139 -2.65 12.81 -18.36
N ARG A 140 -2.15 11.58 -18.57
CA ARG A 140 -2.66 10.40 -17.83
C ARG A 140 -2.35 10.50 -16.33
N THR A 141 -1.17 10.99 -15.96
CA THR A 141 -0.81 11.24 -14.57
C THR A 141 -1.72 12.27 -13.92
N PHE A 142 -1.96 13.42 -14.59
CA PHE A 142 -2.87 14.43 -14.07
C PHE A 142 -4.32 13.94 -13.98
N ALA A 143 -4.78 13.18 -14.98
CA ALA A 143 -6.10 12.56 -14.95
C ALA A 143 -6.23 11.57 -13.78
N TRP A 144 -5.18 10.79 -13.50
CA TRP A 144 -5.13 9.89 -12.34
C TRP A 144 -5.21 10.65 -11.01
N PHE A 145 -4.43 11.73 -10.85
CA PHE A 145 -4.53 12.60 -9.66
C PHE A 145 -5.90 13.25 -9.52
N GLY A 146 -6.49 13.75 -10.62
CA GLY A 146 -7.84 14.32 -10.61
C GLY A 146 -8.90 13.28 -10.24
N GLY A 147 -8.74 12.04 -10.72
CA GLY A 147 -9.56 10.90 -10.32
C GLY A 147 -9.46 10.61 -8.83
N ILE A 148 -8.23 10.46 -8.30
CA ILE A 148 -8.01 10.21 -6.87
C ILE A 148 -8.57 11.31 -6.01
N LEU A 149 -8.25 12.58 -6.30
CA LEU A 149 -8.69 13.70 -5.46
C LEU A 149 -10.22 13.86 -5.48
N GLY A 150 -10.86 13.70 -6.65
CA GLY A 150 -12.31 13.85 -6.75
C GLY A 150 -13.10 12.66 -6.21
N LEU A 151 -12.64 11.43 -6.45
CA LEU A 151 -13.36 10.21 -6.07
C LEU A 151 -13.05 9.78 -4.63
N SER A 152 -11.87 10.13 -4.09
CA SER A 152 -11.53 9.81 -2.70
C SER A 152 -12.50 10.46 -1.72
N ILE A 153 -12.91 11.71 -1.93
CA ILE A 153 -13.80 12.43 -1.01
C ILE A 153 -15.10 11.64 -0.71
N PRO A 154 -15.94 11.28 -1.70
CA PRO A 154 -17.16 10.52 -1.44
C PRO A 154 -16.87 9.10 -0.92
N ILE A 155 -15.77 8.46 -1.34
CA ILE A 155 -15.37 7.13 -0.85
C ILE A 155 -15.00 7.17 0.63
N PHE A 156 -14.16 8.11 1.05
CA PHE A 156 -13.75 8.28 2.45
C PHE A 156 -14.93 8.63 3.34
N TRP A 157 -15.82 9.50 2.87
CA TRP A 157 -17.05 9.85 3.58
C TRP A 157 -17.96 8.62 3.78
N ALA A 158 -18.19 7.86 2.70
CA ALA A 158 -19.00 6.65 2.77
C ALA A 158 -18.39 5.58 3.68
N ALA A 159 -17.07 5.41 3.61
CA ALA A 159 -16.33 4.48 4.46
C ALA A 159 -16.40 4.86 5.94
N ASP A 160 -16.25 6.15 6.30
CA ASP A 160 -16.38 6.58 7.70
C ASP A 160 -17.80 6.36 8.23
N ILE A 161 -18.83 6.61 7.41
CA ILE A 161 -20.23 6.32 7.79
C ILE A 161 -20.42 4.81 7.98
N PHE A 162 -20.00 4.00 7.02
CA PHE A 162 -20.14 2.54 7.10
C PHE A 162 -19.41 1.99 8.33
N TRP A 163 -18.19 2.47 8.59
CA TRP A 163 -17.41 2.09 9.75
C TRP A 163 -18.15 2.37 11.07
N ARG A 164 -18.69 3.58 11.23
CA ARG A 164 -19.41 3.97 12.45
C ARG A 164 -20.78 3.32 12.59
N ALA A 165 -21.50 3.17 11.50
CA ALA A 165 -22.90 2.74 11.53
C ALA A 165 -23.07 1.22 11.41
N VAL A 166 -22.12 0.50 10.81
CA VAL A 166 -22.23 -0.92 10.51
C VAL A 166 -21.10 -1.72 11.12
N ASP A 167 -19.84 -1.35 10.84
CA ASP A 167 -18.68 -2.16 11.24
C ASP A 167 -18.53 -2.25 12.77
N ILE A 168 -18.46 -1.10 13.45
CA ILE A 168 -18.34 -1.06 14.92
C ILE A 168 -19.50 -1.80 15.61
N PRO A 169 -20.79 -1.51 15.30
CA PRO A 169 -21.90 -2.24 15.91
C PRO A 169 -21.90 -3.74 15.63
N SER A 170 -21.42 -4.17 14.45
CA SER A 170 -21.34 -5.60 14.12
C SER A 170 -20.32 -6.33 14.99
N VAL A 171 -19.18 -5.70 15.27
CA VAL A 171 -18.16 -6.27 16.19
C VAL A 171 -18.67 -6.30 17.62
N GLU A 172 -19.38 -5.27 18.07
CA GLU A 172 -20.00 -5.24 19.40
C GLU A 172 -21.07 -6.33 19.55
N PHE A 173 -21.91 -6.51 18.53
CA PHE A 173 -22.90 -7.58 18.47
C PHE A 173 -22.25 -8.97 18.54
N ALA A 174 -21.15 -9.19 17.80
CA ALA A 174 -20.42 -10.45 17.84
C ALA A 174 -19.84 -10.75 19.23
N LYS A 175 -19.24 -9.75 19.90
CA LYS A 175 -18.73 -9.89 21.28
C LYS A 175 -19.83 -10.14 22.28
N TRP A 176 -20.99 -9.51 22.11
CA TRP A 176 -22.16 -9.78 22.94
C TRP A 176 -22.62 -11.23 22.78
N LEU A 177 -22.73 -11.74 21.55
CA LEU A 177 -23.07 -13.14 21.30
C LEU A 177 -22.06 -14.10 21.91
N GLU A 178 -20.76 -13.84 21.71
CA GLU A 178 -19.68 -14.65 22.30
C GLU A 178 -19.81 -14.75 23.83
N GLY A 179 -20.07 -13.62 24.51
CA GLY A 179 -20.26 -13.58 25.96
C GLY A 179 -21.48 -14.35 26.47
N ASN A 180 -22.49 -14.58 25.63
CA ASN A 180 -23.66 -15.40 26.00
C ASN A 180 -23.45 -16.90 25.70
N CYS A 181 -22.53 -17.24 24.80
CA CYS A 181 -22.31 -18.62 24.33
C CYS A 181 -21.14 -19.33 25.03
N ILE A 182 -20.19 -18.59 25.60
CA ILE A 182 -19.07 -19.19 26.35
C ILE A 182 -19.55 -19.54 27.76
N VAL A 183 -19.54 -20.84 28.08
CA VAL A 183 -19.67 -21.33 29.45
C VAL A 183 -18.44 -20.85 30.21
N LYS A 184 -18.64 -20.05 31.25
CA LYS A 184 -17.55 -19.66 32.15
C LYS A 184 -17.07 -20.91 32.88
N GLU A 185 -15.82 -21.32 32.66
CA GLU A 185 -15.16 -22.30 33.52
C GLU A 185 -14.87 -21.60 34.86
N ASP A 186 -15.47 -22.12 35.93
CA ASP A 186 -15.22 -21.70 37.32
C ASP A 186 -13.84 -22.16 37.81
#